data_AF-A0A831LMK2-F1
#
_entry.id   AF-A0A831LMK2-F1
#
_cell.length_a   1.000
_cell.length_b   1.000
_cell.length_c   1.000
_cell.angle_alpha   90.00
_cell.angle_beta   90.00
_cell.angle_gamma   90.00
#
_symmetry.space_group_name_H-M   'P 1'
#
loop_
_entity.id
_entity.type
_entity.pdbx_description
1 polymer ?
#
loop_
_entity_poly.entity_id
_entity_poly.type
_entity_poly.pdbx_seq_one_letter_code
_entity_poly.pdbx_strand_id
1 'polypeptide(L)'
;DEIELAEGKHFSEVFPDFQIDLSLRYREAKTRTEQLQKDSIFQIDQWCTAYENKIREKGGIGFFLGGIGPDGHIAFNTRGSDHFSATRLKETNFETQAVTATDLGGIEVSRKRLVITIGLGTLGFNPNNKAIVYAAGEAIAETIKHSLEDEPTVIYPATSLHKLKNSRFYLTDGASVQLNDAVDYYFSNGPWTHQKTERAVMELCRKINKFGGKLVLDDLKNDTYCSRIPGLNENTVQSVIDSITAKIERGMHTKKNQVFYHTGPHHDDIMLGIMPLTNRQSRDASNELHFSVLTSGYTAVTNHFLTDLLKDTRELILQGKIEMIEYPDFFESGYKYKWDKDIYHYLDNIAAQNDEEKRRGVCHRVVRALVSIWDLNNPRELLNAIEEVLESLQSSYDGSTNPPKIQKLKGMIRELEEELVWAHYGIMVKNVHHLRLGFYSNNVMGSKPDMEKDVLPVLEEFRKYKPTVISLAMDPQGSGPDTHYKVMQAIAAAVEKWKKEEDLSNVRIVGYRNVWFKYNPWDVEVIVPVSLNSLAT
;
A
#
# COMPACT_ATOMS: atom_id res chain seq x y z
N ASP A 1 -5.69 31.38 9.63
CA ASP A 1 -5.26 31.93 10.91
C ASP A 1 -3.82 31.57 11.12
N GLU A 2 -2.96 32.56 11.39
CA GLU A 2 -1.60 32.32 11.84
C GLU A 2 -1.63 32.01 13.33
N ILE A 3 -0.90 30.98 13.76
CA ILE A 3 -0.74 30.63 15.17
C ILE A 3 0.58 31.25 15.61
N GLU A 4 0.52 32.33 16.38
CA GLU A 4 1.70 32.91 17.01
C GLU A 4 2.29 31.90 18.00
N LEU A 5 3.62 31.77 17.99
CA LEU A 5 4.38 30.94 18.94
C LEU A 5 5.18 31.83 19.89
N ALA A 6 5.75 31.22 20.93
CA ALA A 6 6.45 31.96 21.97
C ALA A 6 7.58 32.83 21.40
N GLU A 7 7.71 34.04 21.96
CA GLU A 7 8.64 35.07 21.50
C GLU A 7 8.44 35.52 20.03
N GLY A 8 7.29 35.23 19.41
CA GLY A 8 7.02 35.57 18.01
C GLY A 8 7.85 34.76 17.01
N LYS A 9 8.41 33.63 17.46
CA LYS A 9 9.32 32.81 16.66
C LYS A 9 8.60 31.94 15.64
N HIS A 10 9.29 31.64 14.56
CA HIS A 10 8.79 30.68 13.59
C HIS A 10 8.84 29.26 14.16
N PHE A 11 7.94 28.37 13.72
CA PHE A 11 7.88 27.00 14.26
C PHE A 11 9.19 26.23 14.06
N SER A 12 9.96 26.54 13.01
CA SER A 12 11.27 25.91 12.77
C SER A 12 12.36 26.36 13.74
N GLU A 13 12.17 27.48 14.44
CA GLU A 13 13.08 27.95 15.49
C GLU A 13 12.72 27.31 16.84
N VAL A 14 11.44 27.03 17.07
CA VAL A 14 10.93 26.40 18.30
C VAL A 14 11.08 24.88 18.26
N PHE A 15 10.77 24.27 17.12
CA PHE A 15 10.80 22.82 16.87
C PHE A 15 11.69 22.53 15.65
N PRO A 16 13.03 22.65 15.77
CA PRO A 16 13.96 22.55 14.64
C PRO A 16 14.00 21.16 13.99
N ASP A 17 13.68 20.11 14.75
CA ASP A 17 13.55 18.73 14.28
C ASP A 17 12.10 18.32 13.97
N PHE A 18 11.18 19.30 14.02
CA PHE A 18 9.74 19.14 13.88
C PHE A 18 9.09 18.22 14.91
N GLN A 19 9.81 17.83 15.97
CA GLN A 19 9.24 17.02 17.04
C GLN A 19 8.62 17.93 18.09
N ILE A 20 7.41 17.59 18.51
CA ILE A 20 6.67 18.33 19.53
C ILE A 20 6.39 17.35 20.68
N ASP A 21 7.13 17.52 21.78
CA ASP A 21 6.93 16.73 22.99
C ASP A 21 5.70 17.22 23.77
N LEU A 22 4.55 16.56 23.56
CA LEU A 22 3.32 16.90 24.26
C LEU A 22 3.37 16.65 25.78
N SER A 23 4.37 15.92 26.29
CA SER A 23 4.53 15.73 27.74
C SER A 23 4.86 17.04 28.47
N LEU A 24 5.41 18.05 27.77
CA LEU A 24 5.69 19.39 28.30
C LEU A 24 4.46 20.11 28.85
N ARG A 25 3.24 19.67 28.48
CA ARG A 25 1.99 20.14 29.10
C ARG A 25 1.90 19.81 30.59
N TYR A 26 2.48 18.68 31.00
CA TYR A 26 2.32 18.11 32.34
C TYR A 26 3.61 18.11 33.16
N ARG A 27 4.77 18.09 32.50
CA ARG A 27 6.08 18.11 33.18
C ARG A 27 6.71 19.50 33.19
N GLU A 28 7.70 19.69 34.06
CA GLU A 28 8.54 20.88 34.07
C GLU A 28 9.56 20.85 32.92
N ALA A 29 9.85 22.03 32.38
CA ALA A 29 10.91 22.23 31.40
C ALA A 29 12.26 22.28 32.12
N LYS A 30 13.24 21.55 31.60
CA LYS A 30 14.60 21.43 32.17
C LYS A 30 15.59 22.39 31.53
N THR A 31 15.29 22.86 30.33
CA THR A 31 16.16 23.75 29.55
C THR A 31 15.39 24.96 29.05
N ARG A 32 16.12 26.02 28.65
CA ARG A 32 15.49 27.19 28.01
C ARG A 32 14.75 26.81 26.73
N THR A 33 15.28 25.87 25.95
CA THR A 33 14.62 25.36 24.74
C THR A 33 13.32 24.65 25.08
N GLU A 34 13.32 23.77 26.08
CA GLU A 34 12.08 23.11 26.54
C GLU A 34 11.06 24.12 27.07
N GLN A 35 11.51 25.19 27.72
CA GLN A 35 10.63 26.25 28.19
C GLN A 35 9.98 26.99 27.02
N LEU A 36 10.76 27.36 26.00
CA LEU A 36 10.26 27.99 24.78
C LEU A 36 9.23 27.09 24.05
N GLN A 37 9.52 25.79 23.95
CA GLN A 37 8.63 24.80 23.36
C GLN A 37 7.33 24.64 24.16
N LYS A 38 7.44 24.57 25.49
CA LYS A 38 6.30 24.49 26.41
C LYS A 38 5.39 25.71 26.28
N ASP A 39 5.95 26.91 26.28
CA ASP A 39 5.20 28.15 26.13
C ASP A 39 4.50 28.21 24.76
N SER A 40 5.16 27.73 23.71
CA SER A 40 4.58 27.63 22.36
C SER A 40 3.44 26.63 22.28
N ILE A 41 3.55 25.46 22.94
CA ILE A 41 2.45 24.48 23.04
C ILE A 41 1.24 25.11 23.73
N PHE A 42 1.43 25.88 24.80
CA PHE A 42 0.33 26.57 25.48
C PHE A 42 -0.32 27.67 24.62
N GLN A 43 0.44 28.36 23.78
CA GLN A 43 -0.16 29.30 22.80
C GLN A 43 -1.00 28.57 21.75
N ILE A 44 -0.58 27.40 21.28
CA ILE A 44 -1.38 26.56 20.40
C ILE A 44 -2.67 26.09 21.10
N ASP A 45 -2.58 25.67 22.37
CA ASP A 45 -3.74 25.25 23.16
C ASP A 45 -4.72 26.43 23.42
N GLN A 46 -4.19 27.64 23.65
CA GLN A 46 -4.99 28.86 23.77
C GLN A 46 -5.69 29.20 22.45
N TRP A 47 -4.97 29.08 21.32
CA TRP A 47 -5.55 29.27 20.00
C TRP A 47 -6.69 28.27 19.75
N CYS A 48 -6.52 26.99 20.09
CA CYS A 48 -7.56 25.97 19.97
C CYS A 48 -8.80 26.33 20.80
N THR A 49 -8.59 26.86 22.02
CA THR A 49 -9.67 27.33 22.90
C THR A 49 -10.41 28.54 22.31
N ALA A 50 -9.68 29.50 21.75
CA ALA A 50 -10.29 30.66 21.09
C ALA A 50 -11.08 30.24 19.84
N TYR A 51 -10.58 29.27 19.08
CA TYR A 51 -11.26 28.71 17.92
C TYR A 51 -12.57 28.01 18.31
N GLU A 52 -12.57 27.21 19.38
CA GLU A 52 -13.79 26.64 19.98
C GLU A 52 -14.83 27.69 20.35
N ASN A 53 -14.41 28.73 21.06
CA ASN A 53 -15.31 29.78 21.50
C ASN A 53 -15.96 30.49 20.31
N LYS A 54 -15.19 30.82 19.27
CA LYS A 54 -15.73 31.38 18.02
C LYS A 54 -16.79 30.49 17.38
N ILE A 55 -16.58 29.16 17.36
CA ILE A 55 -17.56 28.20 16.84
C ILE A 55 -18.84 28.25 17.68
N ARG A 56 -18.71 28.21 19.01
CA ARG A 56 -19.85 28.19 19.94
C ARG A 56 -20.65 29.49 19.92
N GLU A 57 -19.97 30.64 19.87
CA GLU A 57 -20.59 31.97 19.74
C GLU A 57 -21.42 32.09 18.45
N LYS A 58 -21.03 31.39 17.38
CA LYS A 58 -21.79 31.29 16.13
C LYS A 58 -22.93 30.26 16.17
N GLY A 59 -23.21 29.66 17.32
CA GLY A 59 -24.25 28.64 17.50
C GLY A 59 -23.81 27.21 17.18
N GLY A 60 -22.50 26.98 17.00
CA GLY A 60 -21.94 25.68 16.64
C GLY A 60 -22.00 25.36 15.15
N ILE A 61 -21.36 24.25 14.77
CA ILE A 61 -21.29 23.80 13.37
C ILE A 61 -22.68 23.33 12.92
N GLY A 62 -23.27 23.99 11.92
CA GLY A 62 -24.58 23.62 11.37
C GLY A 62 -24.52 22.55 10.28
N PHE A 63 -23.37 22.40 9.62
CA PHE A 63 -23.13 21.41 8.57
C PHE A 63 -21.67 20.97 8.62
N PHE A 64 -21.45 19.65 8.65
CA PHE A 64 -20.13 19.04 8.60
C PHE A 64 -20.12 18.00 7.48
N LEU A 65 -19.08 18.02 6.65
CA LEU A 65 -18.84 17.02 5.63
C LEU A 65 -17.44 16.46 5.85
N GLY A 66 -17.33 15.13 5.99
CA GLY A 66 -16.04 14.47 6.21
C GLY A 66 -16.04 13.03 5.74
N GLY A 67 -14.83 12.49 5.59
CA GLY A 67 -14.63 11.05 5.47
C GLY A 67 -14.59 10.39 6.86
N ILE A 68 -14.39 9.07 6.84
CA ILE A 68 -14.10 8.26 8.02
C ILE A 68 -12.81 7.50 7.81
N GLY A 69 -11.95 7.49 8.82
CA GLY A 69 -10.69 6.79 8.78
C GLY A 69 -10.77 5.30 9.12
N PRO A 70 -9.71 4.52 8.87
CA PRO A 70 -9.67 3.06 9.06
C PRO A 70 -10.01 2.60 10.48
N ASP A 71 -9.77 3.43 11.50
CA ASP A 71 -10.08 3.17 12.91
C ASP A 71 -11.42 3.78 13.38
N GLY A 72 -12.22 4.32 12.46
CA GLY A 72 -13.49 4.97 12.74
C GLY A 72 -13.37 6.44 13.11
N HIS A 73 -12.22 7.07 12.86
CA HIS A 73 -12.02 8.47 13.19
C HIS A 73 -12.82 9.43 12.31
N ILE A 74 -13.22 10.55 12.91
CA ILE A 74 -13.80 11.72 12.22
C ILE A 74 -12.87 12.91 12.44
N ALA A 75 -12.49 13.62 11.37
CA ALA A 75 -11.35 14.53 11.38
C ALA A 75 -10.09 13.78 11.87
N PHE A 76 -9.32 14.26 12.85
CA PHE A 76 -8.24 13.47 13.47
C PHE A 76 -8.60 12.96 14.88
N ASN A 77 -9.89 12.75 15.14
CA ASN A 77 -10.33 12.10 16.38
C ASN A 77 -10.17 10.60 16.28
N THR A 78 -8.92 10.13 16.38
CA THR A 78 -8.53 8.71 16.31
C THR A 78 -9.12 7.87 17.45
N ARG A 79 -9.09 6.55 17.31
CA ARG A 79 -9.50 5.58 18.33
C ARG A 79 -9.05 6.00 19.73
N GLY A 80 -9.96 5.92 20.70
CA GLY A 80 -9.77 6.38 22.08
C GLY A 80 -10.05 7.87 22.30
N SER A 81 -10.42 8.63 21.26
CA SER A 81 -10.83 10.03 21.43
C SER A 81 -12.18 10.13 22.13
N ASP A 82 -12.23 11.00 23.14
CA ASP A 82 -13.45 11.28 23.90
C ASP A 82 -14.54 11.93 23.03
N HIS A 83 -15.80 11.52 23.20
CA HIS A 83 -16.96 12.03 22.45
C HIS A 83 -17.31 13.50 22.78
N PHE A 84 -16.76 14.03 23.88
CA PHE A 84 -16.85 15.41 24.34
C PHE A 84 -15.55 16.19 24.13
N SER A 85 -14.58 15.60 23.43
CA SER A 85 -13.32 16.29 23.10
C SER A 85 -13.57 17.63 22.41
N ALA A 86 -12.74 18.61 22.75
CA ALA A 86 -12.68 19.92 22.10
C ALA A 86 -11.58 19.95 21.02
N THR A 87 -11.53 21.06 20.28
CA THR A 87 -10.41 21.35 19.36
C THR A 87 -9.09 21.31 20.12
N ARG A 88 -8.11 20.59 19.59
CA ARG A 88 -6.81 20.37 20.26
C ARG A 88 -5.69 19.98 19.30
N LEU A 89 -4.46 20.20 19.73
CA LEU A 89 -3.24 19.62 19.15
C LEU A 89 -3.01 18.20 19.69
N LYS A 90 -2.89 17.21 18.80
CA LYS A 90 -2.83 15.78 19.12
C LYS A 90 -1.89 14.99 18.18
N GLU A 91 -1.37 13.87 18.68
CA GLU A 91 -0.69 12.82 17.93
C GLU A 91 -1.65 11.96 17.08
N THR A 92 -1.23 11.64 15.87
CA THR A 92 -1.90 10.65 15.00
C THR A 92 -1.56 9.23 15.46
N ASN A 93 -2.46 8.26 15.26
CA ASN A 93 -2.15 6.84 15.47
C ASN A 93 -1.44 6.24 14.24
N PHE A 94 -0.89 5.04 14.41
CA PHE A 94 -0.14 4.35 13.36
C PHE A 94 -0.97 4.18 12.08
N GLU A 95 -2.25 3.85 12.18
CA GLU A 95 -3.14 3.66 11.02
C GLU A 95 -3.29 4.96 10.21
N THR A 96 -3.51 6.09 10.88
CA THR A 96 -3.57 7.40 10.21
C THR A 96 -2.22 7.76 9.59
N GLN A 97 -1.13 7.54 10.33
CA GLN A 97 0.23 7.81 9.85
C GLN A 97 0.57 6.98 8.61
N ALA A 98 0.16 5.71 8.56
CA ALA A 98 0.38 4.84 7.42
C ALA A 98 -0.35 5.34 6.18
N VAL A 99 -1.60 5.82 6.33
CA VAL A 99 -2.37 6.41 5.22
C VAL A 99 -1.75 7.72 4.75
N THR A 100 -1.31 8.59 5.65
CA THR A 100 -0.72 9.91 5.30
C THR A 100 0.75 9.84 4.92
N ALA A 101 1.44 8.72 5.14
CA ALA A 101 2.86 8.56 4.86
C ALA A 101 3.18 8.84 3.39
N THR A 102 2.34 8.39 2.47
CA THR A 102 2.52 8.63 1.03
C THR A 102 2.54 10.12 0.70
N ASP A 103 1.65 10.90 1.32
CA ASP A 103 1.52 12.33 1.07
C ASP A 103 2.60 13.16 1.81
N LEU A 104 3.07 12.67 2.95
CA LEU A 104 4.02 13.36 3.83
C LEU A 104 5.49 12.98 3.57
N GLY A 105 5.79 12.18 2.55
CA GLY A 105 7.16 11.80 2.19
C GLY A 105 7.73 10.66 3.03
N GLY A 106 6.88 9.79 3.57
CA GLY A 106 7.25 8.55 4.24
C GLY A 106 6.74 8.45 5.67
N ILE A 107 6.77 7.22 6.21
CA ILE A 107 6.26 6.91 7.55
C ILE A 107 7.07 7.60 8.66
N GLU A 108 8.38 7.80 8.46
CA GLU A 108 9.26 8.46 9.43
C GLU A 108 8.92 9.93 9.62
N VAL A 109 8.52 10.60 8.53
CA VAL A 109 8.06 11.99 8.57
C VAL A 109 6.66 12.03 9.16
N SER A 110 5.74 11.20 8.66
CA SER A 110 4.35 11.18 9.12
C SER A 110 4.22 10.95 10.63
N ARG A 111 5.09 10.13 11.23
CA ARG A 111 5.13 9.86 12.67
C ARG A 111 5.50 11.06 13.53
N LYS A 112 6.26 12.01 12.98
CA LYS A 112 6.73 13.21 13.70
C LYS A 112 5.77 14.39 13.60
N ARG A 113 4.72 14.30 12.76
CA ARG A 113 3.78 15.40 12.50
C ARG A 113 2.55 15.28 13.40
N LEU A 114 2.40 16.24 14.31
CA LEU A 114 1.15 16.44 15.05
C LEU A 114 0.10 17.15 14.19
N VAL A 115 -1.15 17.02 14.61
CA VAL A 115 -2.31 17.63 13.95
C VAL A 115 -3.14 18.45 14.93
N ILE A 116 -3.67 19.57 14.45
CA ILE A 116 -4.74 20.29 15.13
C ILE A 116 -6.07 19.80 14.54
N THR A 117 -6.99 19.38 15.38
CA THR A 117 -8.28 18.83 14.95
C THR A 117 -9.41 19.44 15.75
N ILE A 118 -10.55 19.67 15.09
CA ILE A 118 -11.82 19.87 15.78
C ILE A 118 -12.17 18.63 16.60
N GLY A 119 -12.83 18.81 17.74
CA GLY A 119 -13.24 17.72 18.61
C GLY A 119 -14.62 17.14 18.27
N LEU A 120 -14.92 15.96 18.80
CA LEU A 120 -16.24 15.34 18.65
C LEU A 120 -17.31 16.07 19.49
N GLY A 121 -16.89 16.65 20.62
CA GLY A 121 -17.74 17.54 21.42
C GLY A 121 -18.09 18.81 20.65
N THR A 122 -17.14 19.34 19.89
CA THR A 122 -17.32 20.50 19.00
C THR A 122 -18.37 20.23 17.93
N LEU A 123 -18.26 19.07 17.25
CA LEU A 123 -19.23 18.63 16.25
C LEU A 123 -20.61 18.37 16.87
N GLY A 124 -20.63 17.87 18.10
CA GLY A 124 -21.84 17.58 18.85
C GLY A 124 -22.52 18.78 19.52
N PHE A 125 -21.88 19.95 19.55
CA PHE A 125 -22.38 21.11 20.29
C PHE A 125 -23.72 21.62 19.74
N ASN A 126 -23.85 21.67 18.41
CA ASN A 126 -25.12 21.99 17.76
C ASN A 126 -25.90 20.70 17.49
N PRO A 127 -27.02 20.42 18.19
CA PRO A 127 -27.80 19.19 17.99
C PRO A 127 -28.45 19.11 16.60
N ASN A 128 -28.57 20.24 15.90
CA ASN A 128 -29.09 20.30 14.54
C ASN A 128 -28.00 20.14 13.46
N ASN A 129 -26.74 19.93 13.86
CA ASN A 129 -25.62 19.73 12.92
C ASN A 129 -25.96 18.62 11.91
N LYS A 130 -25.93 18.97 10.63
CA LYS A 130 -26.02 18.03 9.52
C LYS A 130 -24.62 17.46 9.26
N ALA A 131 -24.27 16.41 10.00
CA ALA A 131 -23.00 15.71 9.85
C ALA A 131 -23.11 14.61 8.78
N ILE A 132 -22.60 14.90 7.59
CA ILE A 132 -22.50 13.95 6.49
C ILE A 132 -21.12 13.29 6.53
N VAL A 133 -21.12 11.97 6.61
CA VAL A 133 -19.92 11.15 6.49
C VAL A 133 -20.01 10.36 5.19
N TYR A 134 -18.95 10.33 4.39
CA TYR A 134 -18.88 9.46 3.23
C TYR A 134 -17.77 8.42 3.40
N ALA A 135 -17.99 7.22 2.86
CA ALA A 135 -17.01 6.14 2.89
C ALA A 135 -17.14 5.27 1.65
N ALA A 136 -16.00 4.84 1.12
CA ALA A 136 -15.93 4.05 -0.09
C ALA A 136 -15.02 2.83 0.09
N GLY A 137 -15.45 1.72 -0.50
CA GLY A 137 -14.67 0.49 -0.60
C GLY A 137 -14.78 -0.48 0.57
N GLU A 138 -14.48 -1.73 0.31
CA GLU A 138 -14.68 -2.82 1.28
C GLU A 138 -13.66 -2.82 2.42
N ALA A 139 -12.49 -2.19 2.23
CA ALA A 139 -11.46 -2.07 3.26
C ALA A 139 -11.93 -1.32 4.53
N ILE A 140 -12.96 -0.46 4.42
CA ILE A 140 -13.56 0.25 5.55
C ILE A 140 -14.84 -0.42 6.09
N ALA A 141 -15.29 -1.53 5.49
CA ALA A 141 -16.61 -2.09 5.76
C ALA A 141 -16.81 -2.55 7.21
N GLU A 142 -15.79 -3.17 7.82
CA GLU A 142 -15.82 -3.56 9.23
C GLU A 142 -15.94 -2.32 10.13
N THR A 143 -15.13 -1.30 9.88
CA THR A 143 -15.18 -0.03 10.60
C THR A 143 -16.52 0.68 10.45
N ILE A 144 -17.12 0.65 9.25
CA ILE A 144 -18.46 1.17 9.01
C ILE A 144 -19.51 0.40 9.82
N LYS A 145 -19.43 -0.93 9.83
CA LYS A 145 -20.33 -1.77 10.62
C LYS A 145 -20.32 -1.35 12.08
N HIS A 146 -19.14 -1.32 12.70
CA HIS A 146 -19.02 -0.90 14.10
C HIS A 146 -19.42 0.55 14.33
N SER A 147 -19.12 1.45 13.39
CA SER A 147 -19.49 2.86 13.50
C SER A 147 -20.99 3.12 13.44
N LEU A 148 -21.78 2.21 12.84
CA LEU A 148 -23.22 2.35 12.66
C LEU A 148 -24.05 1.43 13.56
N GLU A 149 -23.55 0.24 13.91
CA GLU A 149 -24.33 -0.80 14.58
C GLU A 149 -23.94 -1.04 16.04
N ASP A 150 -22.74 -0.63 16.46
CA ASP A 150 -22.34 -0.75 17.88
C ASP A 150 -22.91 0.42 18.71
N GLU A 151 -23.05 0.21 20.01
CA GLU A 151 -23.36 1.27 20.97
C GLU A 151 -22.24 2.35 21.01
N PRO A 152 -22.56 3.61 21.37
CA PRO A 152 -21.59 4.69 21.45
C PRO A 152 -20.33 4.34 22.25
N THR A 153 -19.18 4.37 21.58
CA THR A 153 -17.89 3.96 22.14
C THR A 153 -16.73 4.80 21.62
N VAL A 154 -15.71 5.00 22.45
CA VAL A 154 -14.46 5.67 22.04
C VAL A 154 -13.58 4.79 21.15
N ILE A 155 -13.85 3.47 21.08
CA ILE A 155 -13.13 2.55 20.19
C ILE A 155 -13.41 2.89 18.72
N TYR A 156 -14.65 3.30 18.41
CA TYR A 156 -15.10 3.75 17.09
C TYR A 156 -15.65 5.18 17.22
N PRO A 157 -14.78 6.20 17.11
CA PRO A 157 -15.11 7.60 17.38
C PRO A 157 -16.31 8.15 16.57
N ALA A 158 -16.56 7.61 15.38
CA ALA A 158 -17.71 7.94 14.55
C ALA A 158 -19.08 7.65 15.20
N THR A 159 -19.15 6.72 16.16
CA THR A 159 -20.38 6.46 16.95
C THR A 159 -20.85 7.69 17.73
N SER A 160 -19.95 8.65 18.00
CA SER A 160 -20.31 9.95 18.59
C SER A 160 -21.35 10.73 17.78
N LEU A 161 -21.53 10.42 16.50
CA LEU A 161 -22.51 11.04 15.61
C LEU A 161 -23.93 10.48 15.80
N HIS A 162 -24.12 9.35 16.50
CA HIS A 162 -25.44 8.77 16.76
C HIS A 162 -26.38 9.75 17.51
N LYS A 163 -25.81 10.63 18.34
CA LYS A 163 -26.57 11.67 19.06
C LYS A 163 -27.12 12.78 18.15
N LEU A 164 -26.59 12.91 16.92
CA LEU A 164 -26.99 13.94 15.97
C LEU A 164 -28.14 13.42 15.10
N LYS A 165 -29.34 13.96 15.32
CA LYS A 165 -30.56 13.60 14.57
C LYS A 165 -30.40 13.67 13.05
N ASN A 166 -29.57 14.61 12.57
CA ASN A 166 -29.36 14.89 11.16
C ASN A 166 -28.07 14.27 10.60
N SER A 167 -27.38 13.39 11.33
CA SER A 167 -26.20 12.72 10.79
C SER A 167 -26.59 11.65 9.77
N ARG A 168 -25.83 11.56 8.66
CA ARG A 168 -26.06 10.59 7.58
C ARG A 168 -24.72 10.06 7.06
N PHE A 169 -24.67 8.76 6.80
CA PHE A 169 -23.54 8.10 6.15
C PHE A 169 -23.91 7.78 4.71
N TYR A 170 -23.06 8.17 3.76
CA TYR A 170 -23.19 7.84 2.34
C TYR A 170 -22.10 6.83 1.98
N LEU A 171 -22.52 5.61 1.69
CA LEU A 171 -21.65 4.45 1.58
C LEU A 171 -21.74 3.89 0.15
N THR A 172 -20.59 3.50 -0.41
CA THR A 172 -20.58 2.58 -1.56
C THR A 172 -20.99 1.17 -1.13
N ASP A 173 -21.40 0.32 -2.08
CA ASP A 173 -21.74 -1.09 -1.81
C ASP A 173 -20.61 -1.85 -1.10
N GLY A 174 -19.35 -1.58 -1.44
CA GLY A 174 -18.21 -2.19 -0.76
C GLY A 174 -18.13 -1.79 0.71
N ALA A 175 -18.30 -0.51 1.02
CA ALA A 175 -18.24 0.01 2.40
C ALA A 175 -19.42 -0.44 3.26
N SER A 176 -20.55 -0.83 2.66
CA SER A 176 -21.74 -1.30 3.39
C SER A 176 -21.83 -2.83 3.49
N VAL A 177 -20.96 -3.60 2.80
CA VAL A 177 -21.13 -5.05 2.60
C VAL A 177 -21.21 -5.89 3.88
N GLN A 178 -20.72 -5.36 5.00
CA GLN A 178 -20.74 -6.03 6.31
C GLN A 178 -21.87 -5.56 7.24
N LEU A 179 -22.66 -4.54 6.87
CA LEU A 179 -23.85 -4.13 7.61
C LEU A 179 -24.89 -5.25 7.61
N ASN A 180 -25.55 -5.47 8.74
CA ASN A 180 -26.55 -6.53 8.89
C ASN A 180 -27.65 -6.40 7.85
N ASP A 181 -28.16 -5.19 7.59
CA ASP A 181 -29.17 -4.94 6.55
C ASP A 181 -28.65 -5.28 5.14
N ALA A 182 -27.37 -5.01 4.85
CA ALA A 182 -26.77 -5.34 3.55
C ALA A 182 -26.57 -6.85 3.39
N VAL A 183 -26.16 -7.54 4.45
CA VAL A 183 -26.03 -9.00 4.49
C VAL A 183 -27.41 -9.66 4.34
N ASP A 184 -28.41 -9.18 5.06
CA ASP A 184 -29.79 -9.63 4.94
C ASP A 184 -30.34 -9.41 3.53
N TYR A 185 -30.08 -8.24 2.95
CA TYR A 185 -30.45 -7.95 1.58
C TYR A 185 -29.80 -8.93 0.59
N TYR A 186 -28.50 -9.22 0.75
CA TYR A 186 -27.76 -10.16 -0.09
C TYR A 186 -28.37 -11.57 -0.06
N PHE A 187 -28.75 -12.08 1.11
CA PHE A 187 -29.37 -13.40 1.23
C PHE A 187 -30.85 -13.43 0.81
N SER A 188 -31.55 -12.30 0.92
CA SER A 188 -32.99 -12.23 0.63
C SER A 188 -33.33 -11.91 -0.83
N ASN A 189 -32.39 -11.33 -1.59
CA ASN A 189 -32.65 -10.82 -2.94
C ASN A 189 -31.75 -11.47 -4.00
N GLY A 190 -32.25 -11.54 -5.23
CA GLY A 190 -31.54 -12.15 -6.36
C GLY A 190 -31.51 -13.69 -6.32
N PRO A 191 -30.98 -14.34 -7.37
CA PRO A 191 -30.94 -15.80 -7.44
C PRO A 191 -30.08 -16.40 -6.31
N TRP A 192 -30.46 -17.59 -5.85
CA TRP A 192 -29.64 -18.35 -4.90
C TRP A 192 -28.53 -19.10 -5.65
N THR A 193 -27.33 -18.54 -5.65
CA THR A 193 -26.15 -19.17 -6.26
C THR A 193 -25.47 -20.13 -5.29
N HIS A 194 -24.61 -21.02 -5.81
CA HIS A 194 -23.80 -21.87 -4.93
C HIS A 194 -22.87 -21.05 -4.03
N GLN A 195 -22.37 -19.90 -4.50
CA GLN A 195 -21.60 -18.95 -3.68
C GLN A 195 -22.37 -18.48 -2.43
N LYS A 196 -23.69 -18.27 -2.52
CA LYS A 196 -24.51 -17.95 -1.33
C LYS A 196 -24.55 -19.11 -0.34
N THR A 197 -24.64 -20.34 -0.85
CA THR A 197 -24.55 -21.55 -0.01
C THR A 197 -23.18 -21.65 0.68
N GLU A 198 -22.09 -21.44 -0.06
CA GLU A 198 -20.73 -21.43 0.51
C GLU A 198 -20.60 -20.40 1.62
N ARG A 199 -21.00 -19.14 1.36
CA ARG A 199 -20.97 -18.06 2.35
C ARG A 199 -21.78 -18.40 3.60
N ALA A 200 -23.05 -18.79 3.44
CA ALA A 200 -23.94 -19.10 4.57
C ALA A 200 -23.38 -20.22 5.44
N VAL A 201 -22.93 -21.33 4.84
CA VAL A 201 -22.40 -22.48 5.57
C VAL A 201 -21.08 -22.13 6.27
N MET A 202 -20.19 -21.39 5.62
CA MET A 202 -18.91 -20.99 6.22
C MET A 202 -19.07 -19.96 7.35
N GLU A 203 -19.99 -18.99 7.20
CA GLU A 203 -20.34 -18.05 8.27
C GLU A 203 -20.98 -18.79 9.46
N LEU A 204 -21.85 -19.78 9.22
CA LEU A 204 -22.39 -20.65 10.26
C LEU A 204 -21.28 -21.41 11.01
N CYS A 205 -20.36 -22.05 10.29
CA CYS A 205 -19.21 -22.74 10.90
C CYS A 205 -18.47 -21.84 11.90
N ARG A 206 -18.21 -20.59 11.50
CA ARG A 206 -17.57 -19.59 12.36
C ARG A 206 -18.44 -19.21 13.56
N LYS A 207 -19.73 -18.96 13.34
CA LYS A 207 -20.71 -18.54 14.35
C LYS A 207 -20.87 -19.56 15.48
N ILE A 208 -20.93 -20.85 15.16
CA ILE A 208 -21.09 -21.93 16.17
C ILE A 208 -19.76 -22.64 16.50
N ASN A 209 -18.64 -22.12 15.99
CA ASN A 209 -17.29 -22.67 16.18
C ASN A 209 -17.21 -24.18 15.90
N LYS A 210 -17.67 -24.60 14.72
CA LYS A 210 -17.78 -26.00 14.31
C LYS A 210 -17.19 -26.19 12.92
N PHE A 211 -16.35 -27.22 12.75
CA PHE A 211 -15.82 -27.57 11.43
C PHE A 211 -16.94 -28.03 10.49
N GLY A 212 -16.82 -27.69 9.20
CA GLY A 212 -17.82 -28.03 8.18
C GLY A 212 -18.25 -29.49 8.21
N GLY A 213 -17.31 -30.44 8.15
CA GLY A 213 -17.63 -31.87 8.19
C GLY A 213 -18.26 -32.39 9.50
N LYS A 214 -18.43 -31.54 10.52
CA LYS A 214 -19.17 -31.86 11.74
C LYS A 214 -20.57 -31.28 11.79
N LEU A 215 -20.92 -30.33 10.90
CA LEU A 215 -22.26 -29.74 10.85
C LEU A 215 -23.31 -30.82 10.60
N VAL A 216 -24.43 -30.74 11.33
CA VAL A 216 -25.60 -31.59 11.10
C VAL A 216 -26.72 -30.76 10.51
N LEU A 217 -27.68 -31.40 9.83
CA LEU A 217 -28.78 -30.71 9.15
C LEU A 217 -29.55 -29.74 10.06
N ASP A 218 -29.70 -30.07 11.34
CA ASP A 218 -30.37 -29.21 12.32
C ASP A 218 -29.59 -27.91 12.59
N ASP A 219 -28.25 -27.92 12.53
CA ASP A 219 -27.45 -26.70 12.64
C ASP A 219 -27.83 -25.72 11.50
N LEU A 220 -28.01 -26.24 10.28
CA LEU A 220 -28.35 -25.44 9.10
C LEU A 220 -29.79 -24.93 9.16
N LYS A 221 -30.74 -25.77 9.60
CA LYS A 221 -32.14 -25.39 9.75
C LYS A 221 -32.35 -24.31 10.83
N ASN A 222 -31.52 -24.31 11.87
CA ASN A 222 -31.61 -23.35 12.96
C ASN A 222 -30.90 -22.01 12.65
N ASP A 223 -30.16 -21.92 11.55
CA ASP A 223 -29.51 -20.68 11.13
C ASP A 223 -30.37 -19.85 10.17
N THR A 224 -30.35 -18.53 10.36
CA THR A 224 -31.17 -17.56 9.63
C THR A 224 -30.98 -17.63 8.10
N TYR A 225 -29.74 -17.86 7.64
CA TYR A 225 -29.43 -17.85 6.21
C TYR A 225 -29.36 -19.27 5.65
N CYS A 226 -28.78 -20.22 6.40
CA CYS A 226 -28.71 -21.60 5.92
C CYS A 226 -30.10 -22.23 5.73
N SER A 227 -31.08 -21.89 6.59
CA SER A 227 -32.47 -22.35 6.45
C SER A 227 -33.15 -21.91 5.15
N ARG A 228 -32.60 -20.89 4.46
CA ARG A 228 -33.12 -20.37 3.19
C ARG A 228 -32.49 -21.03 1.96
N ILE A 229 -31.52 -21.94 2.14
CA ILE A 229 -30.89 -22.67 1.03
C ILE A 229 -31.96 -23.52 0.31
N PRO A 230 -32.19 -23.32 -1.00
CA PRO A 230 -33.13 -24.14 -1.76
C PRO A 230 -32.69 -25.61 -1.77
N GLY A 231 -33.62 -26.51 -1.43
CA GLY A 231 -33.35 -27.95 -1.42
C GLY A 231 -32.39 -28.40 -0.31
N LEU A 232 -32.28 -27.64 0.78
CA LEU A 232 -31.45 -27.96 1.96
C LEU A 232 -31.60 -29.42 2.40
N ASN A 233 -30.49 -30.16 2.43
CA ASN A 233 -30.46 -31.59 2.79
C ASN A 233 -29.09 -31.98 3.38
N GLU A 234 -28.91 -33.26 3.73
CA GLU A 234 -27.70 -33.78 4.37
C GLU A 234 -26.42 -33.59 3.52
N ASN A 235 -26.55 -33.49 2.19
CA ASN A 235 -25.43 -33.29 1.27
C ASN A 235 -25.06 -31.81 1.06
N THR A 236 -25.84 -30.86 1.61
CA THR A 236 -25.57 -29.43 1.40
C THR A 236 -24.17 -29.04 1.89
N VAL A 237 -23.76 -29.50 3.07
CA VAL A 237 -22.43 -29.21 3.60
C VAL A 237 -21.34 -29.87 2.75
N GLN A 238 -21.57 -31.11 2.30
CA GLN A 238 -20.62 -31.81 1.44
C GLN A 238 -20.41 -31.06 0.12
N SER A 239 -21.48 -30.52 -0.48
CA SER A 239 -21.35 -29.72 -1.71
C SER A 239 -20.45 -28.49 -1.56
N VAL A 240 -20.46 -27.85 -0.39
CA VAL A 240 -19.56 -26.73 -0.07
C VAL A 240 -18.12 -27.23 0.08
N ILE A 241 -17.92 -28.34 0.78
CA ILE A 241 -16.58 -28.96 0.93
C ILE A 241 -16.01 -29.33 -0.45
N ASP A 242 -16.81 -29.95 -1.30
CA ASP A 242 -16.42 -30.36 -2.65
C ASP A 242 -16.05 -29.15 -3.51
N SER A 243 -16.85 -28.08 -3.45
CA SER A 243 -16.55 -26.84 -4.17
C SER A 243 -15.23 -26.19 -3.73
N ILE A 244 -15.02 -26.05 -2.41
CA ILE A 244 -13.76 -25.52 -1.88
C ILE A 244 -12.57 -26.43 -2.22
N THR A 245 -12.75 -27.75 -2.16
CA THR A 245 -11.73 -28.72 -2.57
C THR A 245 -11.37 -28.56 -4.04
N ALA A 246 -12.36 -28.42 -4.93
CA ALA A 246 -12.13 -28.16 -6.34
C ALA A 246 -11.43 -26.83 -6.62
N LYS A 247 -11.66 -25.79 -5.80
CA LYS A 247 -10.89 -24.52 -5.88
C LYS A 247 -9.43 -24.72 -5.48
N ILE A 248 -9.16 -25.54 -4.46
CA ILE A 248 -7.80 -25.88 -4.01
C ILE A 248 -7.06 -26.72 -5.06
N GLU A 249 -7.71 -27.77 -5.59
CA GLU A 249 -7.15 -28.62 -6.64
C GLU A 249 -6.78 -27.82 -7.89
N ARG A 250 -7.63 -26.88 -8.31
CA ARG A 250 -7.32 -25.93 -9.38
C ARG A 250 -6.07 -25.11 -9.09
N GLY A 251 -5.86 -24.67 -7.85
CA GLY A 251 -4.67 -23.92 -7.46
C GLY A 251 -3.40 -24.78 -7.35
N MET A 252 -3.56 -26.10 -7.17
CA MET A 252 -2.46 -27.07 -7.17
C MET A 252 -2.02 -27.50 -8.56
N HIS A 253 -2.80 -27.21 -9.60
CA HIS A 253 -2.48 -27.59 -10.96
C HIS A 253 -1.31 -26.77 -11.55
N THR A 254 -0.26 -27.45 -11.97
CA THR A 254 0.85 -26.85 -12.73
C THR A 254 0.47 -26.77 -14.20
N LYS A 255 0.41 -25.55 -14.76
CA LYS A 255 0.17 -25.34 -16.19
C LYS A 255 1.46 -25.53 -16.96
N LYS A 256 1.34 -25.86 -18.25
CA LYS A 256 2.47 -26.10 -19.17
C LYS A 256 2.33 -25.27 -20.44
N ASN A 257 3.45 -24.99 -21.08
CA ASN A 257 3.53 -24.21 -22.33
C ASN A 257 2.79 -22.87 -22.22
N GLN A 258 2.97 -22.17 -21.10
CA GLN A 258 2.34 -20.88 -20.85
C GLN A 258 3.39 -19.77 -20.85
N VAL A 259 2.96 -18.57 -21.26
CA VAL A 259 3.70 -17.33 -21.03
C VAL A 259 2.94 -16.54 -19.97
N PHE A 260 3.49 -16.51 -18.76
CA PHE A 260 2.95 -15.75 -17.64
C PHE A 260 3.53 -14.34 -17.63
N TYR A 261 2.67 -13.34 -17.58
CA TYR A 261 3.05 -11.96 -17.38
C TYR A 261 2.43 -11.45 -16.09
N HIS A 262 3.24 -11.46 -15.03
CA HIS A 262 2.83 -11.02 -13.71
C HIS A 262 3.02 -9.52 -13.57
N THR A 263 1.97 -8.80 -13.18
CA THR A 263 2.05 -7.35 -12.94
C THR A 263 1.91 -7.03 -11.46
N GLY A 264 2.80 -6.17 -10.96
CA GLY A 264 2.79 -5.61 -9.62
C GLY A 264 2.71 -4.08 -9.70
N PRO A 265 1.63 -3.44 -9.20
CA PRO A 265 1.60 -1.98 -9.07
C PRO A 265 2.82 -1.44 -8.32
N HIS A 266 3.22 -2.13 -7.26
CA HIS A 266 4.41 -1.90 -6.46
C HIS A 266 5.24 -3.19 -6.36
N HIS A 267 6.43 -3.04 -5.79
CA HIS A 267 7.46 -4.07 -5.71
C HIS A 267 7.04 -5.27 -4.83
N ASP A 268 6.21 -5.02 -3.81
CA ASP A 268 5.75 -6.04 -2.86
C ASP A 268 4.49 -6.79 -3.29
N ASP A 269 3.74 -6.29 -4.27
CA ASP A 269 2.38 -6.78 -4.58
C ASP A 269 2.35 -8.24 -5.04
N ILE A 270 3.25 -8.65 -5.94
CA ILE A 270 3.30 -10.04 -6.43
C ILE A 270 3.74 -10.96 -5.29
N MET A 271 4.74 -10.53 -4.50
CA MET A 271 5.28 -11.31 -3.40
C MET A 271 4.23 -11.59 -2.33
N LEU A 272 3.50 -10.55 -1.93
CA LEU A 272 2.52 -10.61 -0.87
C LEU A 272 1.16 -11.17 -1.33
N GLY A 273 0.82 -11.03 -2.62
CA GLY A 273 -0.45 -11.48 -3.17
C GLY A 273 -0.43 -12.90 -3.72
N ILE A 274 0.57 -13.26 -4.54
CA ILE A 274 0.55 -14.49 -5.36
C ILE A 274 1.86 -15.27 -5.43
N MET A 275 2.88 -14.98 -4.61
CA MET A 275 4.16 -15.72 -4.61
C MET A 275 4.01 -17.25 -4.60
N PRO A 276 3.11 -17.87 -3.79
CA PRO A 276 2.95 -19.31 -3.80
C PRO A 276 2.47 -19.86 -5.16
N LEU A 277 1.67 -19.08 -5.89
CA LEU A 277 1.22 -19.42 -7.24
C LEU A 277 2.39 -19.31 -8.23
N THR A 278 3.11 -18.19 -8.21
CA THR A 278 4.20 -17.92 -9.17
C THR A 278 5.34 -18.94 -9.01
N ASN A 279 5.78 -19.21 -7.78
CA ASN A 279 6.81 -20.22 -7.46
C ASN A 279 6.39 -21.63 -7.91
N ARG A 280 5.10 -21.99 -7.81
CA ARG A 280 4.63 -23.28 -8.33
C ARG A 280 4.74 -23.35 -9.86
N GLN A 281 4.36 -22.28 -10.56
CA GLN A 281 4.38 -22.26 -12.03
C GLN A 281 5.80 -22.14 -12.61
N SER A 282 6.75 -21.52 -11.88
CA SER A 282 8.14 -21.37 -12.31
C SER A 282 8.93 -22.68 -12.38
N ARG A 283 8.44 -23.74 -11.73
CA ARG A 283 9.09 -25.06 -11.71
C ARG A 283 8.93 -25.86 -13.00
N ASP A 284 8.01 -25.49 -13.88
CA ASP A 284 7.83 -26.18 -15.16
C ASP A 284 8.61 -25.44 -16.25
N ALA A 285 9.64 -26.09 -16.79
CA ALA A 285 10.55 -25.51 -17.78
C ALA A 285 9.89 -25.19 -19.13
N SER A 286 8.66 -25.67 -19.38
CA SER A 286 7.90 -25.27 -20.58
C SER A 286 7.23 -23.90 -20.44
N ASN A 287 7.21 -23.32 -19.25
CA ASN A 287 6.65 -22.01 -19.01
C ASN A 287 7.71 -20.91 -19.12
N GLU A 288 7.31 -19.77 -19.66
CA GLU A 288 8.05 -18.53 -19.59
C GLU A 288 7.36 -17.60 -18.59
N LEU A 289 8.11 -17.01 -17.67
CA LEU A 289 7.59 -16.11 -16.65
C LEU A 289 8.25 -14.75 -16.77
N HIS A 290 7.42 -13.72 -16.84
CA HIS A 290 7.79 -12.31 -16.79
C HIS A 290 7.19 -11.66 -15.56
N PHE A 291 7.96 -10.80 -14.90
CA PHE A 291 7.55 -10.05 -13.72
C PHE A 291 7.73 -8.57 -14.01
N SER A 292 6.64 -7.81 -13.97
CA SER A 292 6.61 -6.41 -14.33
C SER A 292 6.15 -5.57 -13.16
N VAL A 293 7.04 -4.70 -12.68
CA VAL A 293 6.73 -3.69 -11.68
C VAL A 293 6.46 -2.36 -12.38
N LEU A 294 5.34 -1.74 -12.01
CA LEU A 294 4.78 -0.62 -12.77
C LEU A 294 5.20 0.75 -12.21
N THR A 295 5.74 0.78 -11.00
CA THR A 295 6.36 1.96 -10.38
C THR A 295 7.88 1.84 -10.34
N SER A 296 8.59 2.96 -10.21
CA SER A 296 10.03 2.94 -9.92
C SER A 296 10.33 2.73 -8.42
N GLY A 297 9.34 2.95 -7.54
CA GLY A 297 9.52 2.76 -6.09
C GLY A 297 10.53 3.72 -5.44
N TYR A 298 10.93 4.82 -6.11
CA TYR A 298 11.97 5.73 -5.60
C TYR A 298 11.63 6.32 -4.23
N THR A 299 10.35 6.46 -3.90
CA THR A 299 9.85 6.97 -2.61
C THR A 299 10.14 6.02 -1.44
N ALA A 300 10.35 4.73 -1.71
CA ALA A 300 10.70 3.73 -0.70
C ALA A 300 12.20 3.79 -0.29
N VAL A 301 13.04 4.45 -1.08
CA VAL A 301 14.48 4.59 -0.79
C VAL A 301 14.74 5.89 -0.04
N THR A 302 15.10 5.78 1.24
CA THR A 302 15.33 6.95 2.10
C THR A 302 16.60 7.71 1.68
N ASN A 303 16.66 9.00 2.02
CA ASN A 303 17.86 9.81 1.83
C ASN A 303 19.05 9.22 2.61
N HIS A 304 18.79 8.76 3.84
CA HIS A 304 19.80 8.15 4.69
C HIS A 304 20.40 6.88 4.07
N PHE A 305 19.56 5.95 3.60
CA PHE A 305 20.03 4.72 2.96
C PHE A 305 20.88 5.01 1.72
N LEU A 306 20.43 5.94 0.86
CA LEU A 306 21.19 6.35 -0.31
C LEU A 306 22.52 7.01 0.07
N THR A 307 22.52 7.85 1.10
CA THR A 307 23.72 8.53 1.60
C THR A 307 24.78 7.53 2.05
N ASP A 308 24.39 6.52 2.84
CA ASP A 308 25.32 5.51 3.33
C ASP A 308 25.83 4.63 2.19
N LEU A 309 24.96 4.27 1.25
CA LEU A 309 25.36 3.50 0.07
C LEU A 309 26.34 4.26 -0.84
N LEU A 310 26.17 5.56 -1.00
CA LEU A 310 27.10 6.40 -1.77
C LEU A 310 28.44 6.57 -1.07
N LYS A 311 28.47 6.68 0.27
CA LYS A 311 29.71 6.70 1.05
C LYS A 311 30.48 5.38 0.91
N ASP A 312 29.78 4.25 1.02
CA ASP A 312 30.39 2.92 0.82
C ASP A 312 30.92 2.77 -0.61
N THR A 313 30.13 3.20 -1.60
CA THR A 313 30.52 3.16 -3.02
C THR A 313 31.79 3.99 -3.25
N ARG A 314 31.84 5.22 -2.72
CA ARG A 314 33.01 6.09 -2.81
C ARG A 314 34.24 5.45 -2.18
N GLU A 315 34.11 4.91 -0.97
CA GLU A 315 35.22 4.28 -0.26
C GLU A 315 35.76 3.07 -1.04
N LEU A 316 34.88 2.22 -1.58
CA LEU A 316 35.28 1.07 -2.39
C LEU A 316 35.98 1.50 -3.70
N ILE A 317 35.56 2.60 -4.33
CA ILE A 317 36.25 3.16 -5.50
C ILE A 317 37.66 3.62 -5.11
N LEU A 318 37.80 4.37 -4.01
CA LEU A 318 39.10 4.89 -3.55
C LEU A 318 40.06 3.77 -3.13
N GLN A 319 39.55 2.65 -2.62
CA GLN A 319 40.32 1.45 -2.31
C GLN A 319 40.67 0.60 -3.54
N GLY A 320 40.22 0.97 -4.74
CA GLY A 320 40.43 0.17 -5.96
C GLY A 320 39.62 -1.13 -6.00
N LYS A 321 38.59 -1.27 -5.15
CA LYS A 321 37.76 -2.49 -5.05
C LYS A 321 36.64 -2.55 -6.08
N ILE A 322 36.39 -1.47 -6.82
CA ILE A 322 35.45 -1.40 -7.96
C ILE A 322 36.24 -1.46 -9.27
N GLU A 323 36.83 -2.61 -9.57
CA GLU A 323 37.77 -2.79 -10.69
C GLU A 323 37.14 -2.50 -12.07
N MET A 324 35.82 -2.64 -12.20
CA MET A 324 35.13 -2.50 -13.48
C MET A 324 35.22 -1.10 -14.09
N ILE A 325 35.49 -0.05 -13.29
CA ILE A 325 35.67 1.31 -13.81
C ILE A 325 36.97 1.48 -14.59
N GLU A 326 37.92 0.55 -14.44
CA GLU A 326 39.21 0.57 -15.15
C GLU A 326 39.13 -0.18 -16.49
N TYR A 327 38.00 -0.84 -16.81
CA TYR A 327 37.86 -1.52 -18.09
C TYR A 327 37.75 -0.50 -19.24
N PRO A 328 38.45 -0.71 -20.37
CA PRO A 328 38.53 0.28 -21.44
C PRO A 328 37.18 0.74 -21.99
N ASP A 329 36.20 -0.15 -22.01
CA ASP A 329 34.87 0.09 -22.57
C ASP A 329 33.83 0.49 -21.51
N PHE A 330 34.19 0.55 -20.23
CA PHE A 330 33.22 0.69 -19.14
C PHE A 330 32.36 1.92 -19.28
N PHE A 331 32.96 3.11 -19.46
CA PHE A 331 32.25 4.37 -19.55
C PHE A 331 31.61 4.62 -20.94
N GLU A 332 31.95 3.84 -21.96
CA GLU A 332 31.35 3.96 -23.29
C GLU A 332 30.06 3.14 -23.42
N SER A 333 30.17 1.84 -23.12
CA SER A 333 29.06 0.90 -23.28
C SER A 333 29.06 -0.24 -22.27
N GLY A 334 30.21 -0.58 -21.68
CA GLY A 334 30.38 -1.66 -20.72
C GLY A 334 29.49 -1.52 -19.48
N TYR A 335 29.19 -0.29 -19.03
CA TYR A 335 28.27 -0.04 -17.91
C TYR A 335 26.85 -0.55 -18.18
N LYS A 336 26.40 -0.57 -19.44
CA LYS A 336 25.06 -1.02 -19.87
C LYS A 336 24.92 -2.53 -19.84
N TYR A 337 26.03 -3.26 -19.86
CA TYR A 337 26.04 -4.72 -19.89
C TYR A 337 26.37 -5.29 -18.51
N LYS A 338 26.21 -6.61 -18.34
CA LYS A 338 26.60 -7.36 -17.12
C LYS A 338 25.79 -7.03 -15.85
N TRP A 339 24.54 -6.59 -15.99
CA TRP A 339 23.64 -6.41 -14.84
C TRP A 339 23.42 -7.72 -14.06
N ASP A 340 23.36 -8.86 -14.76
CA ASP A 340 23.32 -10.19 -14.14
C ASP A 340 24.56 -10.47 -13.27
N LYS A 341 25.73 -9.90 -13.62
CA LYS A 341 26.95 -10.08 -12.82
C LYS A 341 26.81 -9.45 -11.44
N ASP A 342 26.17 -8.28 -11.35
CA ASP A 342 25.92 -7.61 -10.08
C ASP A 342 24.98 -8.45 -9.20
N ILE A 343 23.95 -9.05 -9.82
CA ILE A 343 23.00 -9.96 -9.18
C ILE A 343 23.70 -11.22 -8.65
N TYR A 344 24.46 -11.92 -9.49
CA TYR A 344 25.19 -13.13 -9.06
C TYR A 344 26.20 -12.81 -7.98
N HIS A 345 26.94 -11.71 -8.09
CA HIS A 345 27.85 -11.26 -7.04
C HIS A 345 27.12 -11.07 -5.71
N TYR A 346 25.93 -10.47 -5.71
CA TYR A 346 25.15 -10.30 -4.48
C TYR A 346 24.66 -11.65 -3.92
N LEU A 347 24.02 -12.49 -4.75
CA LEU A 347 23.42 -13.75 -4.33
C LEU A 347 24.45 -14.79 -3.88
N ASP A 348 25.59 -14.91 -4.59
CA ASP A 348 26.68 -15.81 -4.21
C ASP A 348 27.25 -15.42 -2.83
N ASN A 349 27.30 -14.12 -2.54
CA ASN A 349 27.80 -13.62 -1.26
C ASN A 349 26.77 -13.66 -0.13
N ILE A 350 25.47 -13.74 -0.42
CA ILE A 350 24.48 -14.20 0.57
C ILE A 350 24.79 -15.65 0.95
N ALA A 351 24.97 -16.53 -0.03
CA ALA A 351 25.26 -17.94 0.22
C ALA A 351 26.59 -18.13 0.98
N ALA A 352 27.58 -17.29 0.72
CA ALA A 352 28.86 -17.27 1.42
C ALA A 352 28.84 -16.56 2.79
N GLN A 353 27.70 -15.99 3.20
CA GLN A 353 27.57 -15.17 4.42
C GLN A 353 28.59 -14.02 4.50
N ASN A 354 28.87 -13.39 3.36
CA ASN A 354 29.85 -12.31 3.24
C ASN A 354 29.14 -10.96 3.03
N ASP A 355 28.90 -10.25 4.13
CA ASP A 355 28.18 -8.97 4.09
C ASP A 355 28.94 -7.85 3.38
N GLU A 356 30.28 -7.84 3.43
CA GLU A 356 31.11 -6.84 2.73
C GLU A 356 30.96 -6.99 1.21
N GLU A 357 31.08 -8.21 0.71
CA GLU A 357 30.96 -8.51 -0.72
C GLU A 357 29.51 -8.38 -1.22
N LYS A 358 28.53 -8.75 -0.39
CA LYS A 358 27.12 -8.46 -0.66
C LYS A 358 26.90 -6.96 -0.87
N ARG A 359 27.45 -6.12 0.02
CA ARG A 359 27.38 -4.66 -0.10
C ARG A 359 28.11 -4.15 -1.33
N ARG A 360 29.28 -4.71 -1.67
CA ARG A 360 30.03 -4.40 -2.89
C ARG A 360 29.23 -4.67 -4.16
N GLY A 361 28.46 -5.76 -4.20
CA GLY A 361 27.53 -6.06 -5.31
C GLY A 361 26.51 -4.95 -5.56
N VAL A 362 25.93 -4.39 -4.48
CA VAL A 362 25.02 -3.23 -4.58
C VAL A 362 25.76 -2.00 -5.11
N CYS A 363 26.99 -1.76 -4.62
CA CYS A 363 27.81 -0.63 -5.07
C CYS A 363 28.17 -0.73 -6.57
N HIS A 364 28.39 -1.94 -7.11
CA HIS A 364 28.56 -2.13 -8.55
C HIS A 364 27.35 -1.60 -9.33
N ARG A 365 26.12 -1.93 -8.88
CA ARG A 365 24.91 -1.44 -9.54
C ARG A 365 24.79 0.07 -9.44
N VAL A 366 25.10 0.66 -8.28
CA VAL A 366 25.10 2.12 -8.08
C VAL A 366 26.03 2.82 -9.04
N VAL A 367 27.25 2.31 -9.25
CA VAL A 367 28.20 2.87 -10.21
C VAL A 367 27.64 2.85 -11.63
N ARG A 368 27.08 1.71 -12.08
CA ARG A 368 26.44 1.63 -13.41
C ARG A 368 25.28 2.62 -13.55
N ALA A 369 24.47 2.75 -12.51
CA ALA A 369 23.34 3.68 -12.49
C ALA A 369 23.82 5.13 -12.57
N LEU A 370 24.84 5.52 -11.79
CA LEU A 370 25.44 6.85 -11.83
C LEU A 370 25.99 7.18 -13.22
N VAL A 371 26.77 6.27 -13.82
CA VAL A 371 27.31 6.44 -15.19
C VAL A 371 26.17 6.64 -16.19
N SER A 372 25.12 5.83 -16.09
CA SER A 372 23.97 5.93 -16.99
C SER A 372 23.13 7.20 -16.81
N ILE A 373 22.96 7.70 -15.57
CA ILE A 373 22.07 8.83 -15.27
C ILE A 373 22.78 10.17 -15.48
N TRP A 374 24.07 10.25 -15.16
CA TRP A 374 24.87 11.47 -15.31
C TRP A 374 25.66 11.54 -16.62
N ASP A 375 25.65 10.50 -17.46
CA ASP A 375 26.38 10.44 -18.74
C ASP A 375 27.90 10.64 -18.52
N LEU A 376 28.44 9.85 -17.59
CA LEU A 376 29.81 9.98 -17.09
C LEU A 376 30.81 9.27 -18.00
N ASN A 377 31.99 9.86 -18.19
CA ASN A 377 32.99 9.35 -19.14
C ASN A 377 34.28 8.85 -18.49
N ASN A 378 34.46 9.05 -17.18
CA ASN A 378 35.67 8.65 -16.47
C ASN A 378 35.46 8.54 -14.94
N PRO A 379 36.40 7.91 -14.20
CA PRO A 379 36.31 7.74 -12.74
C PRO A 379 36.24 9.05 -11.96
N ARG A 380 36.85 10.13 -12.46
CA ARG A 380 36.84 11.44 -11.79
C ARG A 380 35.46 12.08 -11.83
N GLU A 381 34.80 12.03 -12.98
CA GLU A 381 33.41 12.47 -13.13
C GLU A 381 32.46 11.65 -12.25
N LEU A 382 32.70 10.34 -12.11
CA LEU A 382 31.95 9.47 -11.20
C LEU A 382 32.06 9.90 -9.74
N LEU A 383 33.27 10.16 -9.24
CA LEU A 383 33.46 10.66 -7.88
C LEU A 383 32.79 12.03 -7.68
N ASN A 384 32.90 12.94 -8.65
CA ASN A 384 32.23 14.24 -8.59
C ASN A 384 30.70 14.10 -8.53
N ALA A 385 30.12 13.18 -9.30
CA ALA A 385 28.69 12.92 -9.28
C ALA A 385 28.23 12.34 -7.93
N ILE A 386 29.06 11.49 -7.29
CA ILE A 386 28.78 11.00 -5.94
C ILE A 386 28.74 12.16 -4.93
N GLU A 387 29.72 13.07 -4.96
CA GLU A 387 29.73 14.24 -4.07
C GLU A 387 28.55 15.18 -4.33
N GLU A 388 28.22 15.46 -5.61
CA GLU A 388 27.04 16.27 -5.98
C GLU A 388 25.76 15.71 -5.35
N VAL A 389 25.56 14.38 -5.43
CA VAL A 389 24.39 13.73 -4.84
C VAL A 389 24.42 13.81 -3.32
N LEU A 390 25.58 13.58 -2.68
CA LEU A 390 25.73 13.67 -1.22
C LEU A 390 25.43 15.07 -0.70
N GLU A 391 25.93 16.11 -1.36
CA GLU A 391 25.66 17.52 -1.03
C GLU A 391 24.16 17.85 -1.20
N SER A 392 23.54 17.37 -2.29
CA SER A 392 22.11 17.54 -2.51
C SER A 392 21.26 16.85 -1.45
N LEU A 393 21.68 15.68 -0.96
CA LEU A 393 20.95 14.96 0.09
C LEU A 393 21.11 15.64 1.45
N GLN A 394 22.31 16.12 1.79
CA GLN A 394 22.59 16.83 3.05
C GLN A 394 21.85 18.18 3.17
N SER A 395 21.64 18.86 2.05
CA SER A 395 20.86 20.10 1.98
C SER A 395 19.34 19.89 1.95
N SER A 396 18.89 18.63 1.90
CA SER A 396 17.48 18.25 1.84
C SER A 396 17.00 17.68 3.18
N TYR A 397 15.78 18.00 3.59
CA TYR A 397 15.17 17.36 4.76
C TYR A 397 14.46 16.05 4.36
N ASP A 398 14.28 15.13 5.32
CA ASP A 398 13.58 13.87 5.08
C ASP A 398 12.13 14.11 4.64
N GLY A 399 11.75 13.52 3.51
CA GLY A 399 10.44 13.72 2.87
C GLY A 399 10.39 14.86 1.85
N SER A 400 11.46 15.63 1.67
CA SER A 400 11.54 16.61 0.58
C SER A 400 11.66 15.94 -0.80
N THR A 401 11.12 16.59 -1.83
CA THR A 401 11.21 16.09 -3.21
C THR A 401 12.64 16.20 -3.71
N ASN A 402 13.31 15.07 -3.92
CA ASN A 402 14.66 15.07 -4.48
C ASN A 402 14.67 15.46 -5.97
N PRO A 403 15.79 15.99 -6.51
CA PRO A 403 15.97 16.20 -7.95
C PRO A 403 15.66 14.94 -8.80
N PRO A 404 15.16 15.09 -10.05
CA PRO A 404 14.77 13.96 -10.90
C PRO A 404 15.87 12.91 -11.13
N LYS A 405 17.14 13.32 -11.25
CA LYS A 405 18.27 12.38 -11.37
C LYS A 405 18.44 11.52 -10.11
N ILE A 406 18.26 12.10 -8.92
CA ILE A 406 18.33 11.38 -7.64
C ILE A 406 17.13 10.46 -7.48
N GLN A 407 15.92 10.88 -7.86
CA GLN A 407 14.75 10.00 -7.87
C GLN A 407 14.97 8.79 -8.79
N LYS A 408 15.56 9.00 -9.98
CA LYS A 408 15.90 7.91 -10.90
C LYS A 408 16.95 6.97 -10.31
N LEU A 409 17.97 7.48 -9.63
CA LEU A 409 18.97 6.66 -8.95
C LEU A 409 18.35 5.80 -7.84
N LYS A 410 17.51 6.41 -7.00
CA LYS A 410 16.73 5.70 -5.97
C LYS A 410 15.85 4.61 -6.58
N GLY A 411 15.16 4.92 -7.68
CA GLY A 411 14.36 3.93 -8.42
C GLY A 411 15.21 2.75 -8.90
N MET A 412 16.36 3.00 -9.53
CA MET A 412 17.26 1.94 -10.01
C MET A 412 17.84 1.06 -8.88
N ILE A 413 17.97 1.60 -7.67
CA ILE A 413 18.34 0.82 -6.48
C ILE A 413 17.19 -0.09 -6.05
N ARG A 414 15.96 0.43 -6.03
CA ARG A 414 14.78 -0.37 -5.69
C ARG A 414 14.48 -1.45 -6.74
N GLU A 415 14.74 -1.16 -8.01
CA GLU A 415 14.65 -2.11 -9.13
C GLU A 415 15.67 -3.24 -9.00
N LEU A 416 16.89 -2.98 -8.49
CA LEU A 416 17.85 -4.03 -8.17
C LEU A 416 17.30 -4.98 -7.10
N GLU A 417 16.66 -4.46 -6.04
CA GLU A 417 16.09 -5.30 -4.99
C GLU A 417 15.01 -6.24 -5.54
N GLU A 418 14.20 -5.77 -6.50
CA GLU A 418 13.23 -6.60 -7.21
C GLU A 418 13.89 -7.70 -8.04
N GLU A 419 14.91 -7.33 -8.81
CA GLU A 419 15.66 -8.28 -9.64
C GLU A 419 16.32 -9.37 -8.79
N LEU A 420 16.84 -9.01 -7.61
CA LEU A 420 17.45 -9.96 -6.66
C LEU A 420 16.43 -11.00 -6.18
N VAL A 421 15.20 -10.59 -5.87
CA VAL A 421 14.13 -11.51 -5.48
C VAL A 421 13.87 -12.52 -6.59
N TRP A 422 13.61 -12.06 -7.81
CA TRP A 422 13.25 -12.97 -8.90
C TRP A 422 14.43 -13.84 -9.35
N ALA A 423 15.65 -13.31 -9.33
CA ALA A 423 16.86 -14.08 -9.62
C ALA A 423 17.12 -15.18 -8.60
N HIS A 424 16.82 -14.95 -7.32
CA HIS A 424 16.84 -16.01 -6.30
C HIS A 424 15.89 -17.17 -6.65
N TYR A 425 14.73 -16.87 -7.25
CA TYR A 425 13.80 -17.89 -7.77
C TYR A 425 14.15 -18.43 -9.17
N GLY A 426 15.36 -18.15 -9.68
CA GLY A 426 15.86 -18.64 -10.96
C GLY A 426 15.31 -17.91 -12.19
N ILE A 427 14.67 -16.75 -12.01
CA ILE A 427 14.18 -15.93 -13.10
C ILE A 427 15.32 -15.05 -13.62
N MET A 428 15.54 -15.06 -14.93
CA MET A 428 16.57 -14.21 -15.54
C MET A 428 16.19 -12.73 -15.46
N VAL A 429 17.16 -11.83 -15.27
CA VAL A 429 16.92 -10.38 -15.17
C VAL A 429 16.21 -9.83 -16.40
N LYS A 430 16.48 -10.37 -17.60
CA LYS A 430 15.79 -9.99 -18.85
C LYS A 430 14.27 -10.22 -18.83
N ASN A 431 13.77 -11.00 -17.87
CA ASN A 431 12.35 -11.29 -17.67
C ASN A 431 11.74 -10.45 -16.52
N VAL A 432 12.52 -9.57 -15.91
CA VAL A 432 12.06 -8.61 -14.89
C VAL A 432 12.00 -7.23 -15.53
N HIS A 433 10.84 -6.59 -15.48
CA HIS A 433 10.55 -5.37 -16.24
C HIS A 433 10.13 -4.23 -15.31
N HIS A 434 10.72 -3.05 -15.51
CA HIS A 434 10.46 -1.86 -14.69
C HIS A 434 9.85 -0.76 -15.56
N LEU A 435 8.52 -0.67 -15.60
CA LEU A 435 7.82 0.16 -16.61
C LEU A 435 7.71 1.64 -16.24
N ARG A 436 7.78 1.98 -14.95
CA ARG A 436 7.75 3.38 -14.44
C ARG A 436 6.61 4.21 -15.04
N LEU A 437 5.37 3.72 -14.92
CA LEU A 437 4.18 4.36 -15.51
C LEU A 437 4.06 5.83 -15.05
N GLY A 438 3.65 6.69 -15.98
CA GLY A 438 3.69 8.15 -15.81
C GLY A 438 2.80 8.72 -14.71
N PHE A 439 1.68 8.06 -14.36
CA PHE A 439 0.85 8.56 -13.26
C PHE A 439 1.54 8.49 -11.89
N TYR A 440 2.58 7.66 -11.71
CA TYR A 440 3.37 7.62 -10.48
C TYR A 440 4.27 8.86 -10.29
N SER A 441 4.62 9.56 -11.37
CA SER A 441 5.51 10.73 -11.30
C SER A 441 4.76 12.07 -11.25
N ASN A 442 3.50 12.12 -11.69
CA ASN A 442 2.82 13.38 -11.98
C ASN A 442 1.88 13.88 -10.86
N ASN A 443 1.72 13.15 -9.74
CA ASN A 443 0.80 13.50 -8.64
C ASN A 443 -0.63 13.88 -9.09
N VAL A 444 -1.06 13.48 -10.30
CA VAL A 444 -2.41 13.76 -10.79
C VAL A 444 -3.35 12.71 -10.19
N MET A 445 -3.87 13.03 -9.01
CA MET A 445 -5.01 12.33 -8.42
C MET A 445 -6.25 12.54 -9.31
N GLY A 446 -6.94 11.46 -9.69
CA GLY A 446 -8.27 11.53 -10.32
C GLY A 446 -8.37 11.52 -11.85
N SER A 447 -7.27 11.53 -12.63
CA SER A 447 -7.35 11.35 -14.10
C SER A 447 -7.26 9.87 -14.50
N LYS A 448 -7.94 9.51 -15.60
CA LYS A 448 -7.75 8.20 -16.26
C LYS A 448 -6.27 8.02 -16.67
N PRO A 449 -5.78 6.77 -16.78
CA PRO A 449 -4.44 6.51 -17.28
C PRO A 449 -4.22 7.17 -18.64
N ASP A 450 -3.06 7.80 -18.79
CA ASP A 450 -2.62 8.42 -20.04
C ASP A 450 -2.27 7.35 -21.07
N MET A 451 -2.69 7.56 -22.31
CA MET A 451 -2.49 6.57 -23.36
C MET A 451 -1.03 6.33 -23.70
N GLU A 452 -0.20 7.38 -23.73
CA GLU A 452 1.21 7.27 -24.12
C GLU A 452 2.08 6.84 -22.95
N LYS A 453 1.82 7.36 -21.75
CA LYS A 453 2.69 7.16 -20.59
C LYS A 453 2.32 5.97 -19.71
N ASP A 454 1.06 5.52 -19.75
CA ASP A 454 0.57 4.46 -18.85
C ASP A 454 0.11 3.21 -19.62
N VAL A 455 -0.61 3.39 -20.74
CA VAL A 455 -1.19 2.25 -21.48
C VAL A 455 -0.22 1.66 -22.51
N LEU A 456 0.43 2.51 -23.32
CA LEU A 456 1.32 2.06 -24.38
C LEU A 456 2.51 1.21 -23.88
N PRO A 457 3.20 1.54 -22.77
CA PRO A 457 4.28 0.70 -22.26
C PRO A 457 3.84 -0.74 -21.96
N VAL A 458 2.66 -0.90 -21.36
CA VAL A 458 2.08 -2.23 -21.08
C VAL A 458 1.70 -2.95 -22.37
N LEU A 459 1.11 -2.24 -23.33
CA LEU A 459 0.73 -2.79 -24.63
C LEU A 459 1.94 -3.31 -25.42
N GLU A 460 3.06 -2.59 -25.42
CA GLU A 460 4.29 -3.03 -26.08
C GLU A 460 4.84 -4.33 -25.49
N GLU A 461 4.77 -4.49 -24.17
CA GLU A 461 5.17 -5.74 -23.51
C GLU A 461 4.25 -6.90 -23.92
N PHE A 462 2.94 -6.67 -24.02
CA PHE A 462 2.00 -7.68 -24.50
C PHE A 462 2.24 -8.06 -25.97
N ARG A 463 2.55 -7.09 -26.84
CA ARG A 463 2.93 -7.33 -28.24
C ARG A 463 4.20 -8.16 -28.35
N LYS A 464 5.18 -7.87 -27.49
CA LYS A 464 6.50 -8.50 -27.48
C LYS A 464 6.46 -9.94 -26.97
N TYR A 465 5.86 -10.16 -25.80
CA TYR A 465 5.91 -11.46 -25.12
C TYR A 465 4.67 -12.33 -25.35
N LYS A 466 3.58 -11.76 -25.87
CA LYS A 466 2.33 -12.47 -26.20
C LYS A 466 1.83 -13.37 -25.05
N PRO A 467 1.55 -12.81 -23.87
CA PRO A 467 1.22 -13.60 -22.69
C PRO A 467 -0.06 -14.41 -22.86
N THR A 468 -0.05 -15.66 -22.38
CA THR A 468 -1.25 -16.51 -22.29
C THR A 468 -1.95 -16.37 -20.94
N VAL A 469 -1.23 -15.91 -19.91
CA VAL A 469 -1.76 -15.61 -18.59
C VAL A 469 -1.24 -14.26 -18.13
N ILE A 470 -2.14 -13.34 -17.80
CA ILE A 470 -1.81 -12.03 -17.22
C ILE A 470 -2.33 -12.01 -15.79
N SER A 471 -1.47 -11.77 -14.80
CA SER A 471 -1.94 -11.52 -13.43
C SER A 471 -1.90 -10.05 -13.08
N LEU A 472 -2.91 -9.58 -12.35
CA LEU A 472 -3.03 -8.17 -11.96
C LEU A 472 -3.67 -8.02 -10.57
N ALA A 473 -3.30 -6.95 -9.88
CA ALA A 473 -3.97 -6.54 -8.65
C ALA A 473 -5.39 -6.07 -8.98
N MET A 474 -6.40 -6.81 -8.51
CA MET A 474 -7.82 -6.57 -8.74
C MET A 474 -8.43 -5.82 -7.56
N ASP A 475 -7.96 -4.58 -7.41
CA ASP A 475 -8.43 -3.64 -6.40
C ASP A 475 -9.22 -2.51 -7.08
N PRO A 476 -10.55 -2.66 -7.23
CA PRO A 476 -11.39 -1.59 -7.74
C PRO A 476 -11.36 -0.37 -6.80
N GLN A 477 -11.83 0.77 -7.31
CA GLN A 477 -11.82 2.03 -6.57
C GLN A 477 -12.34 1.87 -5.13
N GLY A 478 -11.54 2.31 -4.15
CA GLY A 478 -11.85 2.25 -2.72
C GLY A 478 -11.42 0.96 -2.03
N SER A 479 -11.04 -0.12 -2.73
CA SER A 479 -10.66 -1.38 -2.08
C SER A 479 -9.18 -1.53 -1.76
N GLY A 480 -8.35 -0.53 -2.07
CA GLY A 480 -6.89 -0.53 -1.87
C GLY A 480 -6.27 0.82 -2.23
N PRO A 481 -4.94 0.92 -2.38
CA PRO A 481 -4.28 2.14 -2.85
C PRO A 481 -4.85 2.59 -4.21
N ASP A 482 -5.13 3.88 -4.40
CA ASP A 482 -5.67 4.44 -5.67
C ASP A 482 -4.79 4.06 -6.89
N THR A 483 -3.50 3.82 -6.65
CA THR A 483 -2.54 3.37 -7.65
C THR A 483 -2.86 1.98 -8.21
N HIS A 484 -3.38 1.05 -7.41
CA HIS A 484 -3.76 -0.29 -7.91
C HIS A 484 -4.92 -0.19 -8.90
N TYR A 485 -5.91 0.64 -8.60
CA TYR A 485 -7.04 0.87 -9.49
C TYR A 485 -6.59 1.48 -10.82
N LYS A 486 -5.67 2.45 -10.80
CA LYS A 486 -5.09 3.03 -12.02
C LYS A 486 -4.29 2.02 -12.84
N VAL A 487 -3.50 1.16 -12.18
CA VAL A 487 -2.82 0.04 -12.85
C VAL A 487 -3.83 -0.88 -13.53
N MET A 488 -4.89 -1.27 -12.82
CA MET A 488 -5.93 -2.13 -13.37
C MET A 488 -6.57 -1.49 -14.61
N GLN A 489 -6.84 -0.17 -14.57
CA GLN A 489 -7.34 0.57 -15.73
C GLN A 489 -6.33 0.61 -16.89
N ALA A 490 -5.04 0.80 -16.62
CA ALA A 490 -4.00 0.83 -17.64
C ALA A 490 -3.85 -0.54 -18.33
N ILE A 491 -3.83 -1.62 -17.55
CA ILE A 491 -3.80 -3.01 -18.07
C ILE A 491 -5.07 -3.30 -18.87
N ALA A 492 -6.25 -2.94 -18.35
CA ALA A 492 -7.52 -3.15 -19.06
C ALA A 492 -7.55 -2.44 -20.42
N ALA A 493 -7.09 -1.18 -20.46
CA ALA A 493 -6.96 -0.43 -21.71
C ALA A 493 -5.94 -1.07 -22.67
N ALA A 494 -4.81 -1.57 -22.16
CA ALA A 494 -3.82 -2.28 -22.97
C ALA A 494 -4.40 -3.57 -23.56
N VAL A 495 -5.12 -4.37 -22.77
CA VAL A 495 -5.82 -5.58 -23.25
C VAL A 495 -6.87 -5.23 -24.31
N GLU A 496 -7.65 -4.16 -24.12
CA GLU A 496 -8.65 -3.72 -25.11
C GLU A 496 -8.02 -3.32 -26.44
N LYS A 497 -6.86 -2.65 -26.42
CA LYS A 497 -6.10 -2.33 -27.63
C LYS A 497 -5.50 -3.57 -28.26
N TRP A 498 -4.87 -4.43 -27.46
CA TRP A 498 -4.23 -5.66 -27.94
C TRP A 498 -5.23 -6.62 -28.60
N LYS A 499 -6.48 -6.66 -28.10
CA LYS A 499 -7.59 -7.42 -28.71
C LYS A 499 -7.90 -7.01 -30.16
N LYS A 500 -7.52 -5.81 -30.59
CA LYS A 500 -7.70 -5.35 -31.98
C LYS A 500 -6.61 -5.88 -32.91
N GLU A 501 -5.55 -6.44 -32.36
CA GLU A 501 -4.34 -6.88 -33.06
C GLU A 501 -4.16 -8.40 -33.04
N GLU A 502 -4.61 -9.05 -31.96
CA GLU A 502 -4.44 -10.49 -31.72
C GLU A 502 -5.73 -11.14 -31.20
N ASP A 503 -5.89 -12.45 -31.41
CA ASP A 503 -6.98 -13.22 -30.80
C ASP A 503 -6.67 -13.54 -29.33
N LEU A 504 -7.42 -12.92 -28.42
CA LEU A 504 -7.25 -13.10 -26.97
C LEU A 504 -8.21 -14.14 -26.37
N SER A 505 -8.91 -14.94 -27.20
CA SER A 505 -9.91 -15.92 -26.75
C SER A 505 -9.39 -16.92 -25.69
N ASN A 506 -8.09 -17.22 -25.73
CA ASN A 506 -7.43 -18.16 -24.82
C ASN A 506 -6.62 -17.48 -23.70
N VAL A 507 -6.52 -16.15 -23.69
CA VAL A 507 -5.80 -15.41 -22.65
C VAL A 507 -6.57 -15.48 -21.33
N ARG A 508 -5.88 -15.80 -20.25
CA ARG A 508 -6.46 -15.86 -18.90
C ARG A 508 -5.99 -14.68 -18.06
N ILE A 509 -6.94 -13.98 -17.45
CA ILE A 509 -6.66 -12.96 -16.45
C ILE A 509 -6.75 -13.59 -15.06
N VAL A 510 -5.71 -13.41 -14.25
CA VAL A 510 -5.67 -13.84 -12.85
C VAL A 510 -5.68 -12.58 -11.98
N GLY A 511 -6.85 -12.23 -11.47
CA GLY A 511 -7.00 -11.17 -10.48
C GLY A 511 -6.55 -11.65 -9.12
N TYR A 512 -5.67 -10.89 -8.45
CA TYR A 512 -5.29 -11.13 -7.07
C TYR A 512 -5.49 -9.87 -6.23
N ARG A 513 -5.48 -10.01 -4.90
CA ARG A 513 -5.44 -8.88 -3.99
C ARG A 513 -4.23 -9.01 -3.07
N ASN A 514 -3.68 -7.88 -2.64
CA ASN A 514 -2.55 -7.83 -1.71
C ASN A 514 -3.06 -7.88 -0.23
N VAL A 515 -2.17 -7.89 0.76
CA VAL A 515 -2.43 -7.97 2.21
C VAL A 515 -3.41 -6.94 2.74
N TRP A 516 -3.55 -5.81 2.05
CA TRP A 516 -4.50 -4.73 2.38
C TRP A 516 -5.95 -5.18 2.26
N PHE A 517 -6.23 -6.17 1.40
CA PHE A 517 -7.59 -6.58 1.11
C PHE A 517 -7.66 -8.04 0.70
N LYS A 518 -8.44 -8.86 1.42
CA LYS A 518 -8.47 -10.31 1.21
C LYS A 518 -9.78 -10.71 0.55
N TYR A 519 -9.72 -11.68 -0.35
CA TYR A 519 -10.94 -12.36 -0.79
C TYR A 519 -11.42 -13.31 0.30
N ASN A 520 -12.74 -13.48 0.43
CA ASN A 520 -13.26 -14.62 1.15
C ASN A 520 -13.12 -15.89 0.29
N PRO A 521 -13.08 -17.09 0.89
CA PRO A 521 -12.99 -18.34 0.13
C PRO A 521 -14.17 -18.57 -0.84
N TRP A 522 -15.33 -17.96 -0.58
CA TRP A 522 -16.48 -18.01 -1.48
C TRP A 522 -16.39 -17.00 -2.64
N ASP A 523 -15.53 -15.98 -2.57
CA ASP A 523 -15.38 -14.96 -3.62
C ASP A 523 -14.38 -15.36 -4.72
N VAL A 524 -13.64 -16.46 -4.53
CA VAL A 524 -12.55 -16.87 -5.43
C VAL A 524 -12.89 -18.12 -6.24
N GLU A 525 -12.26 -18.19 -7.41
CA GLU A 525 -12.29 -19.37 -8.27
C GLU A 525 -11.13 -20.33 -7.98
N VAL A 526 -10.02 -19.84 -7.43
CA VAL A 526 -8.79 -20.62 -7.23
C VAL A 526 -8.25 -20.35 -5.83
N ILE A 527 -7.90 -21.40 -5.11
CA ILE A 527 -7.23 -21.32 -3.81
C ILE A 527 -5.88 -22.01 -3.94
N VAL A 528 -4.80 -21.29 -3.68
CA VAL A 528 -3.45 -21.85 -3.76
C VAL A 528 -2.96 -22.15 -2.34
N PRO A 529 -2.77 -23.44 -1.97
CA PRO A 529 -2.27 -23.78 -0.65
C PRO A 529 -0.83 -23.32 -0.51
N VAL A 530 -0.53 -22.70 0.63
CA VAL A 530 0.79 -22.19 0.99
C VAL A 530 1.49 -23.21 1.88
N SER A 531 2.71 -23.59 1.52
CA SER A 531 3.57 -24.43 2.37
C SER A 531 4.72 -23.60 2.95
N LEU A 532 5.37 -24.08 4.01
CA LEU A 532 6.59 -23.43 4.52
C LEU A 532 7.66 -23.33 3.41
N ASN A 533 7.80 -24.35 2.55
CA ASN A 533 8.69 -24.29 1.39
C ASN A 533 8.26 -23.27 0.33
N SER A 534 6.97 -22.90 0.28
CA SER A 534 6.48 -21.83 -0.59
C SER A 534 6.82 -20.44 -0.06
N LEU A 535 7.18 -20.35 1.23
CA LEU A 535 7.56 -19.12 1.94
C LEU A 535 9.05 -19.08 2.32
N ALA A 536 9.76 -20.19 2.15
CA ALA A 536 11.19 -20.28 2.44
C ALA A 536 11.96 -19.54 1.34
N THR A 537 12.40 -18.33 1.69
CA THR A 537 13.38 -17.50 0.96
C THR A 537 14.79 -17.76 1.47
#